data_AF-A0A5C7F920-F1
#
_entry.id   AF-A0A5C7F920-F1
#
_cell.length_a   1.000
_cell.length_b   1.000
_cell.length_c   1.000
_cell.angle_alpha   90.00
_cell.angle_beta   90.00
_cell.angle_gamma   90.00
#
_symmetry.space_group_name_H-M   'P 1'
#
loop_
_entity.id
_entity.type
_entity.pdbx_description
1 polymer ?
#
loop_
_entity_poly.entity_id
_entity_poly.type
_entity_poly.pdbx_seq_one_letter_code
_entity_poly.pdbx_strand_id
1 'polypeptide(L)'
;MSTKKIWIIAIFTGFIAAILLYSSLISSSSSQEEEQEQQALEQQAAEQAEEEALTRQQVNPMDDIEQGMRAVSIPIDNTVHGVSGYIEPKSHVDIIAFETLEPEMDDEDSEEIEVETAGEELSAELLLQNVKVLAAGRAYDAEADALRYVQITVEVTPEEGVLLSLAEKNADGFYFMLRDEEDDSIEEEGVEITRPILRGEGQ
;
A
#
# COMPACT_ATOMS: atom_id res chain seq x y z
N MET A 1 -40.32 -75.45 33.24
CA MET A 1 -40.26 -74.43 32.17
C MET A 1 -40.03 -75.11 30.84
N SER A 2 -40.74 -74.74 29.76
CA SER A 2 -40.55 -75.37 28.45
C SER A 2 -39.24 -74.88 27.81
N THR A 3 -38.40 -75.80 27.35
CA THR A 3 -37.08 -75.55 26.74
C THR A 3 -37.12 -74.53 25.59
N LYS A 4 -38.25 -74.45 24.87
CA LYS A 4 -38.49 -73.45 23.82
C LYS A 4 -38.45 -72.00 24.33
N LYS A 5 -38.92 -71.74 25.55
CA LYS A 5 -38.90 -70.38 26.14
C LYS A 5 -37.50 -69.94 26.52
N ILE A 6 -36.65 -70.87 26.95
CA ILE A 6 -35.26 -70.59 27.34
C ILE A 6 -34.44 -70.19 26.10
N TRP A 7 -34.66 -70.86 24.96
CA TRP A 7 -33.95 -70.55 23.71
C TRP A 7 -34.34 -69.17 23.13
N ILE A 8 -35.62 -68.81 23.20
CA ILE A 8 -36.10 -67.50 22.74
C ILE A 8 -35.53 -66.35 23.60
N ILE A 9 -35.46 -66.53 24.92
CA ILE A 9 -34.90 -65.50 25.81
C ILE A 9 -33.41 -65.29 25.53
N ALA A 10 -32.64 -66.35 25.29
CA ALA A 10 -31.20 -66.25 24.99
C ALA A 10 -30.89 -65.50 23.68
N ILE A 11 -31.70 -65.71 22.64
CA ILE A 11 -31.56 -64.99 21.37
C ILE A 11 -31.87 -63.50 21.57
N PHE A 12 -32.90 -63.19 22.35
CA PHE A 12 -33.31 -61.81 22.60
C PHE A 12 -32.26 -61.03 23.39
N THR A 13 -31.66 -61.62 24.43
CA THR A 13 -30.56 -60.99 25.16
C THR A 13 -29.29 -60.83 24.32
N GLY A 14 -28.96 -61.79 23.44
CA GLY A 14 -27.85 -61.66 22.51
C GLY A 14 -28.02 -60.50 21.53
N PHE A 15 -29.23 -60.30 21.03
CA PHE A 15 -29.54 -59.19 20.12
C PHE A 15 -29.45 -57.83 20.81
N ILE A 16 -29.94 -57.72 22.05
CA ILE A 16 -29.82 -56.49 22.85
C ILE A 16 -28.33 -56.17 23.13
N ALA A 17 -27.54 -57.17 23.51
CA ALA A 17 -26.11 -56.99 23.75
C ALA A 17 -25.36 -56.50 22.51
N ALA A 18 -25.70 -57.04 21.33
CA ALA A 18 -25.12 -56.60 20.06
C ALA A 18 -25.50 -55.15 19.71
N ILE A 19 -26.75 -54.74 19.94
CA ILE A 19 -27.19 -53.36 19.72
C ILE A 19 -26.46 -52.39 20.66
N LEU A 20 -26.31 -52.74 21.94
CA LEU A 20 -25.59 -51.89 22.90
C LEU A 20 -24.10 -51.76 22.55
N LEU A 21 -23.46 -52.85 22.12
CA LEU A 21 -22.07 -52.82 21.64
C LEU A 21 -21.91 -51.96 20.39
N TYR A 22 -22.82 -52.08 19.42
CA TYR A 22 -22.81 -51.28 18.20
C TYR A 22 -23.02 -49.79 18.49
N SER A 23 -23.94 -49.46 19.39
CA SER A 23 -24.20 -48.09 19.83
C SER A 23 -22.99 -47.47 20.55
N SER A 24 -22.28 -48.26 21.37
CA SER A 24 -21.07 -47.82 22.08
C SER A 24 -19.89 -47.60 21.13
N LEU A 25 -19.75 -48.43 20.10
CA LEU A 25 -18.71 -48.26 19.08
C LEU A 25 -18.94 -46.99 18.25
N ILE A 26 -20.18 -46.70 17.88
CA ILE A 26 -20.53 -45.49 17.10
C ILE A 26 -20.39 -44.21 17.93
N SER A 27 -20.74 -44.24 19.22
CA SER A 27 -20.65 -43.04 20.07
C SER A 27 -19.20 -42.63 20.36
N SER A 28 -18.25 -43.57 20.29
CA SER A 28 -16.82 -43.29 20.52
C SER A 28 -16.10 -42.75 19.29
N SER A 29 -16.54 -43.10 18.08
CA SER A 29 -15.96 -42.57 16.84
C SER A 29 -16.38 -41.13 16.54
N SER A 30 -17.65 -40.77 16.81
CA SER A 30 -18.14 -39.40 16.54
C SER A 30 -17.46 -38.34 17.42
N SER A 31 -17.15 -38.70 18.67
CA SER A 31 -16.53 -37.77 19.63
C SER A 31 -15.06 -37.47 19.28
N GLN A 32 -14.35 -38.40 18.65
CA GLN A 32 -12.95 -38.23 18.24
C GLN A 32 -12.82 -37.38 16.98
N GLU A 33 -13.76 -37.49 16.05
CA GLU A 33 -13.80 -36.66 14.83
C GLU A 33 -14.10 -35.20 15.18
N GLU A 34 -15.04 -34.94 16.10
CA GLU A 34 -15.37 -33.58 16.57
C GLU A 34 -14.19 -32.91 17.30
N GLU A 35 -13.47 -33.63 18.16
CA GLU A 35 -12.28 -33.10 18.85
C GLU A 35 -11.12 -32.79 17.88
N GLN A 36 -10.93 -33.62 16.86
CA GLN A 36 -9.90 -33.38 15.84
C GLN A 36 -10.21 -32.17 14.96
N GLU A 37 -11.48 -31.99 14.58
CA GLU A 37 -11.91 -30.86 13.77
C GLU A 37 -11.79 -29.54 14.55
N GLN A 38 -12.12 -29.55 15.84
CA GLN A 38 -11.95 -28.39 16.73
C GLN A 38 -10.47 -28.01 16.91
N GLN A 39 -9.59 -28.99 17.12
CA GLN A 39 -8.14 -28.75 17.25
C GLN A 39 -7.52 -28.22 15.95
N ALA A 40 -7.98 -28.70 14.79
CA ALA A 40 -7.52 -28.20 13.50
C ALA A 40 -7.96 -26.75 13.26
N LEU A 41 -9.20 -26.39 13.64
CA LEU A 41 -9.70 -25.01 13.59
C LEU A 41 -8.93 -24.08 14.53
N GLU A 42 -8.63 -24.50 15.75
CA GLU A 42 -7.84 -23.72 16.70
C GLU A 42 -6.39 -23.53 16.24
N GLN A 43 -5.77 -24.57 15.65
CA GLN A 43 -4.43 -24.48 15.07
C GLN A 43 -4.40 -23.51 13.88
N GLN A 44 -5.38 -23.60 12.97
CA GLN A 44 -5.47 -22.66 11.85
C GLN A 44 -5.71 -21.22 12.32
N ALA A 45 -6.55 -21.02 13.32
CA ALA A 45 -6.77 -19.69 13.90
C ALA A 45 -5.52 -19.14 14.60
N ALA A 46 -4.73 -20.00 15.25
CA ALA A 46 -3.46 -19.62 15.88
C ALA A 46 -2.38 -19.29 14.85
N GLU A 47 -2.24 -20.09 13.78
CA GLU A 47 -1.32 -19.80 12.67
C GLU A 47 -1.71 -18.51 11.93
N GLN A 48 -3.01 -18.30 11.68
CA GLN A 48 -3.50 -17.04 11.11
C GLN A 48 -3.26 -15.84 12.03
N ALA A 49 -3.45 -16.00 13.34
CA ALA A 49 -3.18 -14.94 14.31
C ALA A 49 -1.67 -14.65 14.43
N GLU A 50 -0.81 -15.65 14.29
CA GLU A 50 0.65 -15.50 14.27
C GLU A 50 1.11 -14.82 12.98
N GLU A 51 0.56 -15.19 11.82
CA GLU A 51 0.82 -14.54 10.53
C GLU A 51 0.31 -13.08 10.52
N GLU A 52 -0.88 -12.82 11.07
CA GLU A 52 -1.38 -11.47 11.29
C GLU A 52 -0.54 -10.66 12.29
N ALA A 53 0.06 -11.32 13.28
CA ALA A 53 0.95 -10.65 14.24
C ALA A 53 2.32 -10.34 13.63
N LEU A 54 2.86 -11.25 12.81
CA LEU A 54 4.13 -11.09 12.09
C LEU A 54 4.01 -10.00 11.00
N THR A 55 2.89 -9.94 10.28
CA THR A 55 2.61 -8.87 9.30
C THR A 55 2.48 -7.50 9.97
N ARG A 56 1.92 -7.41 11.18
CA ARG A 56 1.89 -6.14 11.96
C ARG A 56 3.26 -5.72 12.48
N GLN A 57 4.24 -6.61 12.52
CA GLN A 57 5.59 -6.31 13.04
C GLN A 57 6.55 -5.81 11.95
N GLN A 58 6.18 -5.91 10.67
CA GLN A 58 6.98 -5.38 9.56
C GLN A 58 6.72 -3.88 9.38
N VAL A 59 7.19 -3.08 10.34
CA VAL A 59 7.18 -1.62 10.25
C VAL A 59 8.31 -1.20 9.31
N ASN A 60 8.00 -0.42 8.28
CA ASN A 60 9.04 0.19 7.44
C ASN A 60 9.97 1.01 8.33
N PRO A 61 11.30 0.83 8.24
CA PRO A 61 12.24 1.64 9.01
C PRO A 61 12.04 3.11 8.64
N MET A 62 11.82 3.95 9.65
CA MET A 62 11.62 5.38 9.52
C MET A 62 12.60 6.08 10.46
N ASP A 63 13.18 7.18 10.00
CA ASP A 63 14.06 8.02 10.80
C ASP A 63 13.29 8.86 11.83
N ASP A 64 13.99 9.35 12.84
CA ASP A 64 13.39 10.16 13.90
C ASP A 64 12.94 11.54 13.36
N ILE A 65 11.76 11.97 13.84
CA ILE A 65 11.21 13.29 13.53
C ILE A 65 11.73 14.30 14.55
N GLU A 66 12.27 15.42 14.06
CA GLU A 66 12.76 16.51 14.88
C GLU A 66 11.64 17.25 15.59
N GLN A 67 12.00 17.89 16.72
CA GLN A 67 11.03 18.59 17.53
C GLN A 67 10.40 19.76 16.76
N GLY A 68 9.09 19.72 16.59
CA GLY A 68 8.36 20.76 15.85
C GLY A 68 8.24 20.48 14.36
N MET A 69 8.73 19.34 13.88
CA MET A 69 8.52 18.86 12.51
C MET A 69 7.40 17.80 12.47
N ARG A 70 6.90 17.50 11.27
CA ARG A 70 5.85 16.51 10.99
C ARG A 70 6.28 15.64 9.82
N ALA A 71 5.82 14.39 9.82
CA ALA A 71 6.00 13.50 8.69
C ALA A 71 4.82 13.63 7.71
N VAL A 72 5.13 13.76 6.42
CA VAL A 72 4.14 13.75 5.33
C VAL A 72 4.55 12.70 4.33
N SER A 73 3.63 11.80 3.98
CA SER A 73 3.83 10.79 2.95
C SER A 73 3.29 11.30 1.62
N ILE A 74 4.16 11.34 0.62
CA ILE A 74 3.84 11.79 -0.72
C ILE A 74 3.84 10.56 -1.64
N PRO A 75 2.73 10.27 -2.33
CA PRO A 75 2.69 9.20 -3.31
C PRO A 75 3.53 9.58 -4.54
N ILE A 76 4.24 8.60 -5.09
CA ILE A 76 4.97 8.75 -6.36
C ILE A 76 4.12 8.10 -7.45
N ASP A 77 3.87 8.81 -8.54
CA ASP A 77 3.25 8.17 -9.70
C ASP A 77 4.20 7.12 -10.29
N ASN A 78 3.68 5.91 -10.52
CA ASN A 78 4.45 4.74 -10.92
C ASN A 78 5.16 4.90 -12.28
N THR A 79 4.84 5.96 -13.02
CA THR A 79 5.36 6.22 -14.37
C THR A 79 6.67 7.02 -14.38
N VAL A 80 7.00 7.77 -13.32
CA VAL A 80 8.14 8.71 -13.30
C VAL A 80 9.19 8.28 -12.28
N HIS A 81 10.28 7.70 -12.77
CA HIS A 81 11.37 7.16 -11.96
C HIS A 81 12.58 8.11 -11.92
N GLY A 82 12.46 9.25 -11.25
CA GLY A 82 13.57 10.22 -11.21
C GLY A 82 14.82 9.68 -10.50
N VAL A 83 14.64 9.26 -9.25
CA VAL A 83 15.71 8.79 -8.34
C VAL A 83 15.30 7.54 -7.55
N SER A 84 14.35 6.77 -8.08
CA SER A 84 13.84 5.55 -7.44
C SER A 84 14.98 4.55 -7.18
N GLY A 85 15.04 4.02 -5.97
CA GLY A 85 16.10 3.11 -5.51
C GLY A 85 17.34 3.80 -4.91
N TYR A 86 17.51 5.11 -5.06
CA TYR A 86 18.66 5.85 -4.50
C TYR A 86 18.31 6.72 -3.29
N ILE A 87 17.03 7.05 -3.12
CA ILE A 87 16.57 7.74 -1.91
C ILE A 87 16.59 6.75 -0.73
N GLU A 88 17.32 7.10 0.30
CA GLU A 88 17.40 6.37 1.57
C GLU A 88 16.91 7.27 2.73
N PRO A 89 16.48 6.70 3.86
CA PRO A 89 16.25 7.51 5.07
C PRO A 89 17.47 8.38 5.38
N LYS A 90 17.26 9.65 5.76
CA LYS A 90 18.27 10.72 5.96
C LYS A 90 18.79 11.40 4.71
N SER A 91 18.41 10.93 3.52
CA SER A 91 18.68 11.67 2.29
C SER A 91 17.94 13.00 2.30
N HIS A 92 18.48 14.01 1.62
CA HIS A 92 17.79 15.27 1.39
C HIS A 92 17.32 15.35 -0.06
N VAL A 93 16.09 15.84 -0.26
CA VAL A 93 15.49 15.93 -1.59
C VAL A 93 14.82 17.28 -1.80
N ASP A 94 14.78 17.68 -3.06
CA ASP A 94 13.88 18.73 -3.52
C ASP A 94 12.60 18.11 -4.08
N ILE A 95 11.47 18.80 -3.87
CA ILE A 95 10.14 18.34 -4.25
C ILE A 95 9.59 19.29 -5.31
N ILE A 96 9.31 18.74 -6.48
CA ILE A 96 8.73 19.47 -7.61
C ILE A 96 7.31 18.96 -7.82
N ALA A 97 6.35 19.85 -8.04
CA ALA A 97 5.02 19.49 -8.51
C ALA A 97 4.92 19.72 -10.03
N PHE A 98 4.22 18.83 -10.72
CA PHE A 98 3.84 19.00 -12.11
C PHE A 98 2.35 19.20 -12.25
N GLU A 99 1.96 20.10 -13.14
CA GLU A 99 0.57 20.36 -13.47
C GLU A 99 0.42 20.52 -14.98
N THR A 100 -0.59 19.88 -15.54
CA THR A 100 -1.03 20.08 -16.92
C THR A 100 -2.09 21.16 -16.94
N LEU A 101 -1.76 22.31 -17.52
CA LEU A 101 -2.65 23.44 -17.69
C LEU A 101 -3.42 23.26 -19.00
N GLU A 102 -4.74 23.21 -18.90
CA GLU A 102 -5.61 23.28 -20.08
C GLU A 102 -5.68 24.73 -20.57
N PRO A 103 -5.64 24.99 -21.89
CA PRO A 103 -5.77 26.34 -22.40
C PRO A 103 -7.15 26.90 -22.05
N GLU A 104 -7.19 28.05 -21.37
CA GLU A 104 -8.42 28.82 -21.18
C GLU A 104 -8.96 29.19 -22.57
N MET A 105 -10.07 28.59 -22.99
CA MET A 105 -10.81 29.06 -24.15
C MET A 105 -11.54 30.34 -23.75
N ASP A 106 -10.91 31.48 -23.94
CA ASP A 106 -11.58 32.77 -23.83
C ASP A 106 -12.61 32.89 -24.97
N ASP A 107 -13.87 32.61 -24.64
CA ASP A 107 -15.03 32.97 -25.44
C ASP A 107 -15.09 34.50 -25.60
N GLU A 108 -14.78 35.03 -26.80
CA GLU A 108 -15.72 35.76 -27.68
C GLU A 108 -15.05 36.70 -28.72
N ASP A 109 -13.76 37.07 -28.63
CA ASP A 109 -13.23 38.17 -29.48
C ASP A 109 -11.74 38.04 -29.91
N SER A 110 -11.33 36.92 -30.54
CA SER A 110 -10.01 36.86 -31.19
C SER A 110 -10.12 36.55 -32.69
N GLU A 111 -10.14 37.62 -33.47
CA GLU A 111 -9.89 37.63 -34.91
C GLU A 111 -8.57 36.90 -35.23
N GLU A 112 -8.61 36.04 -36.25
CA GLU A 112 -7.49 35.41 -36.97
C GLU A 112 -6.07 35.72 -36.46
N ILE A 113 -5.61 34.96 -35.47
CA ILE A 113 -4.19 34.65 -35.34
C ILE A 113 -4.07 33.13 -35.43
N GLU A 114 -3.58 32.67 -36.58
CA GLU A 114 -3.12 31.31 -36.80
C GLU A 114 -2.07 30.95 -35.74
N VAL A 115 -2.48 30.24 -34.69
CA VAL A 115 -1.59 29.44 -33.85
C VAL A 115 -2.15 28.02 -33.82
N GLU A 116 -1.69 27.20 -34.76
CA GLU A 116 -1.99 25.76 -34.86
C GLU A 116 -1.38 24.94 -33.70
N THR A 117 -1.35 25.48 -32.47
CA THR A 117 -0.67 24.85 -31.32
C THR A 117 -1.24 25.32 -29.98
N ALA A 118 -2.56 25.47 -29.86
CA ALA A 118 -3.21 25.51 -28.54
C ALA A 118 -3.27 24.09 -27.96
N GLY A 119 -2.09 23.52 -27.68
CA GLY A 119 -1.94 22.27 -26.94
C GLY A 119 -1.93 22.56 -25.45
N GLU A 120 -2.32 21.57 -24.65
CA GLU A 120 -2.10 21.52 -23.20
C GLU A 120 -0.67 22.03 -22.85
N GLU A 121 -0.53 22.85 -21.82
CA GLU A 121 0.77 23.27 -21.30
C GLU A 121 1.15 22.42 -20.09
N LEU A 122 2.44 22.14 -19.91
CA LEU A 122 2.96 21.44 -18.73
C LEU A 122 3.80 22.43 -17.93
N SER A 123 3.39 22.70 -16.68
CA SER A 123 4.16 23.47 -15.71
C SER A 123 4.83 22.55 -14.69
N ALA A 124 6.02 22.97 -14.23
CA ALA A 124 6.78 22.33 -13.17
C ALA A 124 7.24 23.40 -12.18
N GLU A 125 6.85 23.27 -10.92
CA GLU A 125 7.19 24.22 -9.85
C GLU A 125 8.00 23.52 -8.74
N LEU A 126 9.12 24.14 -8.35
CA LEU A 126 9.90 23.72 -7.19
C LEU A 126 9.20 24.16 -5.89
N LEU A 127 8.53 23.22 -5.22
CA LEU A 127 7.72 23.51 -4.04
C LEU A 127 8.54 23.61 -2.76
N LEU A 128 9.38 22.61 -2.51
CA LEU A 128 10.19 22.52 -1.31
C LEU A 128 11.62 22.13 -1.67
N GLN A 129 12.56 22.67 -0.91
CA GLN A 129 13.99 22.45 -1.09
C GLN A 129 14.61 21.88 0.18
N ASN A 130 15.63 21.04 0.01
CA ASN A 130 16.43 20.48 1.09
C ASN A 130 15.59 19.78 2.19
N VAL A 131 14.64 18.95 1.77
CA VAL A 131 13.72 18.27 2.70
C VAL A 131 14.29 16.91 3.10
N LYS A 132 14.38 16.64 4.40
CA LYS A 132 14.86 15.36 4.92
C LYS A 132 13.86 14.24 4.68
N VAL A 133 14.33 13.13 4.11
CA VAL A 133 13.54 11.92 3.91
C VAL A 133 13.56 11.07 5.19
N LEU A 134 12.38 10.72 5.68
CA LEU A 134 12.19 9.89 6.86
C LEU A 134 12.08 8.41 6.49
N ALA A 135 11.37 8.10 5.41
CA ALA A 135 11.20 6.73 4.92
C ALA A 135 10.90 6.69 3.42
N ALA A 136 11.26 5.58 2.77
CA ALA A 136 10.88 5.29 1.39
C ALA A 136 10.08 3.99 1.34
N GLY A 137 8.79 4.07 1.02
CA GLY A 137 7.87 2.94 1.01
C GLY A 137 7.97 2.12 -0.28
N ARG A 138 8.24 0.82 -0.14
CA ARG A 138 8.38 -0.14 -1.24
C ARG A 138 7.08 -0.94 -1.46
N ALA A 139 6.82 -1.35 -2.70
CA ALA A 139 5.83 -2.39 -2.98
C ALA A 139 6.43 -3.76 -2.61
N TYR A 140 5.73 -4.53 -1.79
CA TYR A 140 6.25 -5.76 -1.17
C TYR A 140 6.24 -7.00 -2.08
N ASP A 141 5.73 -6.93 -3.31
CA ASP A 141 5.27 -8.12 -4.03
C ASP A 141 6.24 -8.73 -5.07
N ALA A 142 7.35 -8.08 -5.43
CA ALA A 142 8.30 -8.68 -6.38
C ALA A 142 9.74 -8.18 -6.22
N GLU A 143 10.70 -9.11 -6.28
CA GLU A 143 12.14 -8.81 -6.31
C GLU A 143 12.53 -7.91 -7.50
N ALA A 144 11.73 -7.94 -8.58
CA ALA A 144 11.87 -7.07 -9.76
C ALA A 144 11.41 -5.62 -9.52
N ASP A 145 10.54 -5.37 -8.55
CA ASP A 145 10.03 -4.05 -8.17
C ASP A 145 10.69 -3.51 -6.89
N ALA A 146 11.70 -4.21 -6.36
CA ALA A 146 12.36 -3.87 -5.10
C ALA A 146 13.04 -2.48 -5.08
N LEU A 147 13.37 -1.95 -6.26
CA LEU A 147 13.97 -0.61 -6.42
C LEU A 147 12.92 0.49 -6.64
N ARG A 148 11.64 0.15 -6.74
CA ARG A 148 10.56 1.10 -7.00
C ARG A 148 9.90 1.52 -5.69
N TYR A 149 9.99 2.80 -5.41
CA TYR A 149 9.24 3.44 -4.34
C TYR A 149 7.86 3.85 -4.84
N VAL A 150 6.83 3.55 -4.04
CA VAL A 150 5.43 3.97 -4.30
C VAL A 150 5.10 5.23 -3.50
N GLN A 151 5.83 5.46 -2.41
CA GLN A 151 5.65 6.62 -1.55
C GLN A 151 6.97 7.01 -0.89
N ILE A 152 7.15 8.31 -0.63
CA ILE A 152 8.25 8.83 0.17
C ILE A 152 7.64 9.61 1.33
N THR A 153 8.12 9.34 2.54
CA THR A 153 7.78 10.10 3.73
C THR A 153 8.88 11.10 4.01
N VAL A 154 8.53 12.38 4.05
CA VAL A 154 9.45 13.49 4.28
C VAL A 154 9.14 14.23 5.58
N GLU A 155 10.15 14.88 6.13
CA GLU A 155 10.06 15.73 7.31
C GLU A 155 9.81 17.18 6.91
N VAL A 156 8.72 17.76 7.39
CA VAL A 156 8.29 19.12 7.03
C VAL A 156 7.81 19.91 8.23
N THR A 157 7.86 21.23 8.13
CA THR A 157 7.18 22.14 9.07
C THR A 157 5.65 22.06 8.91
N PRO A 158 4.88 22.56 9.89
CA PRO A 158 3.42 22.64 9.74
C PRO A 158 2.95 23.41 8.50
N GLU A 159 3.65 24.49 8.14
CA GLU A 159 3.28 25.36 7.02
C GLU A 159 3.54 24.66 5.69
N GLU A 160 4.71 24.03 5.54
CA GLU A 160 5.07 23.23 4.36
C GLU A 160 4.16 22.01 4.21
N GLY A 161 3.75 21.37 5.32
CA GLY A 161 2.79 20.27 5.27
C GLY A 161 1.41 20.69 4.73
N VAL A 162 0.96 21.92 5.05
CA VAL A 162 -0.28 22.47 4.49
C VAL A 162 -0.09 22.79 3.01
N LEU A 163 1.04 23.36 2.61
CA LEU A 163 1.37 23.63 1.21
C LEU A 163 1.37 22.34 0.38
N LEU A 164 2.05 21.29 0.85
CA LEU A 164 2.06 19.99 0.18
C LEU A 164 0.67 19.39 0.06
N SER A 165 -0.19 19.55 1.07
CA SER A 165 -1.56 19.03 1.01
C SER A 165 -2.42 19.72 -0.06
N LEU A 166 -2.13 20.99 -0.37
CA LEU A 166 -2.77 21.72 -1.46
C LEU A 166 -2.20 21.29 -2.80
N ALA A 167 -0.87 21.17 -2.89
CA ALA A 167 -0.20 20.68 -4.08
C ALA A 167 -0.68 19.28 -4.47
N GLU A 168 -0.89 18.36 -3.52
CA GLU A 168 -1.41 17.01 -3.78
C GLU A 168 -2.82 17.02 -4.42
N LYS A 169 -3.57 18.12 -4.26
CA LYS A 169 -4.90 18.25 -4.87
C LYS A 169 -4.89 18.85 -6.27
N ASN A 170 -3.90 19.68 -6.58
CA ASN A 170 -3.86 20.44 -7.82
C ASN A 170 -2.84 19.87 -8.81
N ALA A 171 -1.73 19.31 -8.31
CA ALA A 171 -0.69 18.73 -9.14
C ALA A 171 -1.11 17.35 -9.66
N ASP A 172 -0.71 17.07 -10.91
CA ASP A 172 -0.85 15.74 -11.52
C ASP A 172 0.14 14.73 -10.90
N GLY A 173 1.23 15.21 -10.32
CA GLY A 173 2.20 14.37 -9.63
C GLY A 173 3.41 15.14 -9.10
N PHE A 174 4.29 14.40 -8.42
CA PHE A 174 5.50 14.94 -7.82
C PHE A 174 6.76 14.32 -8.43
N TYR A 175 7.81 15.14 -8.54
CA TYR A 175 9.19 14.70 -8.78
C TYR A 175 10.03 14.91 -7.53
N PHE A 176 11.06 14.08 -7.40
CA PHE A 176 12.07 14.23 -6.38
C PHE A 176 13.43 14.38 -7.04
N MET A 177 14.18 15.39 -6.62
CA MET A 177 15.61 15.50 -6.95
C MET A 177 16.41 15.16 -5.71
N LEU A 178 17.30 14.18 -5.82
CA LEU A 178 18.19 13.80 -4.73
C LEU A 178 19.34 14.81 -4.64
N ARG A 179 19.57 15.34 -3.44
CA ARG A 179 20.70 16.22 -3.17
C ARG A 179 21.96 15.45 -2.85
N ASP A 180 23.10 16.08 -3.12
CA ASP A 180 24.36 15.66 -2.54
C ASP A 180 24.36 15.96 -1.03
N GLU A 181 25.10 15.16 -0.24
CA GLU A 181 25.14 15.32 1.22
C GLU A 181 25.76 16.66 1.66
N GLU A 182 26.58 17.29 0.83
CA GLU A 182 27.24 18.57 1.13
C GLU A 182 26.50 19.78 0.51
N ASP A 183 25.37 19.57 -0.17
CA ASP A 183 24.63 20.63 -0.88
C ASP A 183 23.46 21.22 -0.06
N ASP A 184 23.79 22.27 0.69
CA ASP A 184 22.85 23.09 1.44
C ASP A 184 22.34 24.32 0.68
N SER A 185 22.54 24.40 -0.64
CA SER A 185 22.11 25.57 -1.43
C SER A 185 20.59 25.67 -1.54
N ILE A 186 20.05 26.89 -1.49
CA ILE A 186 18.61 27.16 -1.62
C ILE A 186 18.44 28.26 -2.64
N GLU A 187 17.57 28.02 -3.63
CA GLU A 187 17.13 29.03 -4.58
C GLU A 187 16.09 29.93 -3.92
N GLU A 188 16.39 31.25 -3.81
CA GLU A 188 15.49 32.23 -3.18
C GLU A 188 14.36 32.69 -4.12
N GLU A 189 14.57 32.59 -5.43
CA GLU A 189 13.53 32.85 -6.43
C GLU A 189 12.76 31.56 -6.71
N GLY A 190 11.42 31.65 -6.74
CA GLY A 190 10.58 30.51 -7.11
C GLY A 190 10.94 30.01 -8.51
N VAL A 191 11.29 28.73 -8.61
CA VAL A 191 11.66 28.11 -9.88
C VAL A 191 10.42 27.44 -10.47
N GLU A 192 9.92 28.04 -11.55
CA GLU A 192 8.80 27.51 -12.33
C GLU A 192 9.19 27.45 -13.82
N ILE A 193 8.88 26.32 -14.47
CA ILE A 193 9.13 26.11 -15.89
C ILE A 193 7.88 25.58 -16.57
N THR A 194 7.34 26.35 -17.51
CA THR A 194 6.18 25.99 -18.32
C THR A 194 6.57 25.74 -19.78
N ARG A 195 6.02 24.71 -20.39
CA ARG A 195 6.21 24.40 -21.82
C ARG A 195 4.95 23.86 -22.48
N PRO A 196 4.73 24.11 -23.78
CA PRO A 196 3.62 23.50 -24.52
C PRO A 196 3.87 22.00 -24.75
N ILE A 197 2.81 21.18 -24.68
CA ILE A 197 2.84 19.76 -25.02
C ILE A 197 2.72 19.62 -26.53
N LEU A 198 3.82 19.24 -27.19
CA LEU A 198 3.82 18.90 -28.60
C LEU A 198 3.20 17.51 -28.78
N ARG A 199 1.92 17.43 -29.17
CA ARG A 199 1.34 16.18 -29.67
C ARG A 199 2.04 15.80 -30.97
N GLY A 200 3.01 14.90 -30.90
CA GLY A 200 3.57 14.27 -32.09
C GLY A 200 2.47 13.52 -32.82
N GLU A 201 2.28 13.83 -34.11
CA GLU A 201 1.42 13.03 -34.99
C GLU A 201 1.87 11.55 -34.90
N GLY A 202 0.97 10.69 -34.44
CA GLY A 202 1.25 9.27 -34.29
C GLY A 202 1.75 8.64 -35.59
N GLN A 203 2.83 7.86 -35.48
CA GLN A 203 3.21 6.88 -36.50
C GLN A 203 2.48 5.56 -36.30
#